data_AF-A0A6J8DFE8-F1
#
_entry.id   AF-A0A6J8DFE8-F1
#
_cell.length_a   1.000
_cell.length_b   1.000
_cell.length_c   1.000
_cell.angle_alpha   90.00
_cell.angle_beta   90.00
_cell.angle_gamma   90.00
#
_symmetry.space_group_name_H-M   'P 1'
#
loop_
_entity.id
_entity.type
_entity.pdbx_description
1 polymer ?
#
loop_
_entity_poly.entity_id
_entity_poly.type
_entity_poly.pdbx_seq_one_letter_code
_entity_poly.pdbx_strand_id
1 'polypeptide(L)'
;MVVNIPEKYCILLKNKCLEFLWNNKPPLVAYDVIINKVIDGGLNFPDIMQKMYAFRLKYLSRLFDENYCAIWKQTCLYFFSKFENMNLRIELLFCDLRNRKIDVLPEFYQSMILSWQNICENVDIEVNSENVFDIPLFLNPNITNCNKMLYLKTFIQAGVCKIKDIAYECKPGFLKESYIQEIVSEKFPEVSENKILHAVRNVLETLPDEYKVLVEANVHQKLSFDTSPRLETNASRHFDVNVRAVWGALASGNGLAHLNEVLATLDSPTMSQNTFTTIENEISQWWKDLLQEDFSQAIAEEKKK
;
A
#
# COMPACT_ATOMS: atom_id res chain seq x y z
N MET A 1 17.51 -10.30 8.62
CA MET A 1 16.38 -11.21 8.88
C MET A 1 15.74 -10.79 10.19
N VAL A 2 14.47 -10.40 10.18
CA VAL A 2 13.76 -10.06 11.43
C VAL A 2 13.12 -11.34 11.95
N VAL A 3 13.45 -11.72 13.17
CA VAL A 3 13.03 -12.99 13.77
C VAL A 3 11.93 -12.71 14.78
N ASN A 4 10.82 -13.43 14.69
CA ASN A 4 9.79 -13.37 15.73
C ASN A 4 10.38 -13.93 17.03
N ILE A 5 10.11 -13.30 18.16
CA ILE A 5 10.46 -13.87 19.45
C ILE A 5 9.33 -14.84 19.82
N PRO A 6 9.57 -16.16 19.90
CA PRO A 6 8.55 -17.10 20.29
C PRO A 6 7.98 -16.79 21.68
N GLU A 7 6.68 -16.99 21.86
CA GLU A 7 5.97 -16.65 23.09
C GLU A 7 6.58 -17.31 24.35
N LYS A 8 7.13 -18.51 24.20
CA LYS A 8 7.86 -19.20 25.27
C LYS A 8 8.97 -18.36 25.91
N TYR A 9 9.65 -17.50 25.13
CA TYR A 9 10.69 -16.63 25.67
C TYR A 9 10.12 -15.40 26.36
N CYS A 10 8.94 -14.91 25.93
CA CYS A 10 8.22 -13.87 26.65
C CYS A 10 7.76 -14.38 28.02
N ILE A 11 7.25 -15.61 28.08
CA ILE A 11 6.87 -16.29 29.34
C ILE A 11 8.11 -16.49 30.22
N LEU A 12 9.22 -16.96 29.65
CA LEU A 12 10.48 -17.12 30.37
C LEU A 12 10.96 -15.78 30.96
N LEU A 13 10.95 -14.71 30.16
CA LEU A 13 11.35 -13.38 30.58
C LEU A 13 10.44 -12.85 31.70
N LYS A 14 9.12 -12.99 31.54
CA LYS A 14 8.14 -12.67 32.59
C LYS A 14 8.46 -13.41 33.89
N ASN A 15 8.71 -14.72 33.83
CA ASN A 15 9.02 -15.52 35.00
C ASN A 15 10.34 -15.08 35.65
N LYS A 16 11.38 -14.80 34.87
CA LYS A 16 12.67 -14.30 35.38
C LYS A 16 12.54 -12.94 36.05
N CYS A 17 11.74 -12.03 35.49
CA CYS A 17 11.51 -10.73 36.10
C CYS A 17 10.69 -10.85 37.40
N LEU A 18 9.75 -11.80 37.47
CA LEU A 18 9.01 -12.12 38.71
C LEU A 18 9.90 -12.77 39.77
N GLU A 19 10.75 -13.72 39.39
CA GLU A 19 11.76 -14.31 40.27
C GLU A 19 12.67 -13.23 40.85
N PHE A 20 13.14 -12.30 40.03
CA PHE A 20 13.94 -11.16 40.48
C PHE A 20 13.16 -10.28 41.47
N LEU A 21 11.93 -9.89 41.13
CA LEU A 21 11.09 -9.03 41.97
C LEU A 21 10.84 -9.63 43.36
N TRP A 22 10.63 -10.96 43.42
CA TRP A 22 10.33 -11.67 44.65
C TRP A 22 11.55 -12.34 45.29
N ASN A 23 12.77 -12.05 44.85
CA ASN A 23 14.00 -12.68 45.35
C ASN A 23 13.93 -14.22 45.35
N ASN A 24 13.47 -14.80 44.24
CA ASN A 24 13.22 -16.24 44.03
C ASN A 24 12.16 -16.84 44.96
N LYS A 25 11.33 -16.01 45.61
CA LYS A 25 10.18 -16.47 46.41
C LYS A 25 8.91 -16.53 45.55
N PRO A 26 7.87 -17.28 45.99
CA PRO A 26 6.58 -17.29 45.33
C PRO A 26 6.01 -15.87 45.23
N PRO A 27 5.34 -15.52 44.11
CA PRO A 27 4.68 -14.23 43.98
C PRO A 27 3.64 -14.02 45.08
N LEU A 28 3.76 -12.93 45.83
CA LEU A 28 2.78 -12.57 46.87
C LEU A 28 1.54 -11.90 46.28
N VAL A 29 1.69 -11.32 45.09
CA VAL A 29 0.66 -10.58 44.37
C VAL A 29 0.56 -11.14 42.96
N ALA A 30 -0.65 -11.19 42.41
CA ALA A 30 -0.89 -11.65 41.05
C ALA A 30 -0.28 -10.67 40.02
N TYR A 31 0.15 -11.19 38.87
CA TYR A 31 0.90 -10.42 37.86
C TYR A 31 0.09 -9.25 37.29
N ASP A 32 -1.20 -9.48 37.03
CA ASP A 32 -2.20 -8.50 36.60
C ASP A 32 -2.36 -7.33 37.59
N VAL A 33 -2.17 -7.56 38.88
CA VAL A 33 -2.16 -6.50 39.90
C VAL A 33 -0.81 -5.77 39.93
N ILE A 34 0.29 -6.50 39.80
CA ILE A 34 1.66 -5.94 39.83
C ILE A 34 1.90 -4.95 38.67
N ILE A 35 1.34 -5.22 37.49
CA ILE A 35 1.47 -4.33 36.31
C ILE A 35 0.68 -3.02 36.42
N ASN A 36 -0.32 -2.94 37.30
CA ASN A 36 -1.14 -1.75 37.45
C ASN A 36 -0.34 -0.57 38.03
N LYS A 37 -0.86 0.64 37.86
CA LYS A 37 -0.22 1.85 38.39
C LYS A 37 -0.18 1.80 39.91
N VAL A 38 0.78 2.52 40.49
CA VAL A 38 0.93 2.63 41.96
C VAL A 38 -0.34 3.19 42.62
N ILE A 39 -1.04 4.11 41.95
CA ILE A 39 -2.31 4.68 42.43
C ILE A 39 -3.44 3.64 42.57
N ASP A 40 -3.38 2.55 41.80
CA ASP A 40 -4.37 1.47 41.78
C ASP A 40 -3.92 0.28 42.64
N GLY A 41 -2.90 0.48 43.50
CA GLY A 41 -2.33 -0.57 44.36
C GLY A 41 -1.37 -1.52 43.65
N GLY A 42 -0.97 -1.22 42.41
CA GLY A 42 0.05 -1.98 41.67
C GLY A 42 1.48 -1.50 41.93
N LEU A 43 2.44 -2.10 41.23
CA LEU A 43 3.88 -1.73 41.32
C LEU A 43 4.37 -1.03 40.05
N ASN A 44 3.47 -0.72 39.12
CA ASN A 44 3.78 -0.17 37.79
C ASN A 44 4.82 -1.02 37.06
N PHE A 45 4.72 -2.34 37.22
CA PHE A 45 5.67 -3.27 36.64
C PHE A 45 5.48 -3.37 35.12
N PRO A 46 6.57 -3.50 34.33
CA PRO A 46 6.44 -3.57 32.89
C PRO A 46 5.69 -4.84 32.45
N ASP A 47 4.56 -4.67 31.76
CA ASP A 47 3.94 -5.81 31.09
C ASP A 47 4.74 -6.20 29.84
N ILE A 48 5.45 -7.34 29.94
CA ILE A 48 6.29 -7.87 28.88
C ILE A 48 5.49 -8.13 27.60
N MET A 49 4.27 -8.64 27.71
CA MET A 49 3.45 -8.97 26.54
C MET A 49 2.96 -7.70 25.84
N GLN A 50 2.45 -6.73 26.59
CA GLN A 50 2.07 -5.43 26.03
C GLN A 50 3.26 -4.71 25.38
N LYS A 51 4.45 -4.75 25.99
CA LYS A 51 5.66 -4.19 25.37
C LYS A 51 5.96 -4.85 24.02
N MET A 52 5.83 -6.17 23.92
CA MET A 52 6.02 -6.88 22.66
C MET A 52 5.00 -6.47 21.59
N TYR A 53 3.73 -6.31 21.95
CA TYR A 53 2.71 -5.77 21.05
C TYR A 53 3.04 -4.35 20.61
N ALA A 54 3.40 -3.46 21.53
CA ALA A 54 3.80 -2.10 21.23
C ALA A 54 5.02 -2.04 20.31
N PHE A 55 6.01 -2.93 20.49
CA PHE A 55 7.15 -3.04 19.57
C PHE A 55 6.72 -3.43 18.17
N ARG A 56 5.82 -4.42 18.02
CA ARG A 56 5.30 -4.84 16.71
C ARG A 56 4.54 -3.70 16.02
N LEU A 57 3.71 -2.97 16.76
CA LEU A 57 3.01 -1.79 16.25
C LEU A 57 3.96 -0.66 15.87
N LYS A 58 5.06 -0.46 16.61
CA LYS A 58 6.11 0.51 16.24
C LYS A 58 6.84 0.13 14.96
N TYR A 59 6.99 -1.16 14.66
CA TYR A 59 7.48 -1.59 13.35
C TYR A 59 6.43 -1.35 12.27
N LEU A 60 5.17 -1.64 12.57
CA LEU A 60 4.08 -1.40 11.63
C LEU A 60 3.96 0.08 11.27
N SER A 61 4.11 1.01 12.22
CA SER A 61 4.06 2.44 11.92
C SER A 61 5.15 2.86 10.92
N ARG A 62 6.32 2.23 10.96
CA ARG A 62 7.40 2.45 9.97
C ARG A 62 7.09 1.85 8.60
N LEU A 63 6.09 0.98 8.47
CA LEU A 63 5.61 0.50 7.18
C LEU A 63 4.91 1.62 6.40
N PHE A 64 4.23 2.54 7.11
CA PHE A 64 3.54 3.69 6.54
C PHE A 64 4.45 4.89 6.23
N ASP A 65 5.67 4.92 6.78
CA ASP A 65 6.64 5.98 6.48
C ASP A 65 7.24 5.79 5.08
N GLU A 66 6.80 6.60 4.11
CA GLU A 66 7.25 6.55 2.70
C GLU A 66 8.75 6.77 2.55
N ASN A 67 9.34 7.63 3.39
CA ASN A 67 10.76 7.97 3.36
C ASN A 67 11.66 6.88 3.98
N TYR A 68 11.06 5.88 4.61
CA TYR A 68 11.78 4.81 5.29
C TYR A 68 12.16 3.65 4.36
N CYS A 69 13.37 3.72 3.80
CA CYS A 69 13.95 2.71 2.91
C CYS A 69 14.66 1.59 3.69
N ALA A 70 13.92 0.62 4.22
CA ALA A 70 14.49 -0.55 4.89
C ALA A 70 14.19 -1.87 4.16
N ILE A 71 15.17 -2.78 4.12
CA ILE A 71 15.02 -4.10 3.47
C ILE A 71 13.84 -4.88 4.04
N TRP A 72 13.68 -4.90 5.38
CA TRP A 72 12.60 -5.63 6.02
C TRP A 72 11.21 -5.13 5.61
N LYS A 73 11.07 -3.84 5.27
CA LYS A 73 9.83 -3.21 4.79
C LYS A 73 9.49 -3.77 3.41
N GLN A 74 10.45 -3.76 2.49
CA GLN A 74 10.26 -4.31 1.15
C GLN A 74 9.96 -5.81 1.19
N THR A 75 10.67 -6.56 2.04
CA THR A 75 10.38 -7.98 2.28
C THR A 75 8.97 -8.20 2.84
N CYS A 76 8.51 -7.35 3.77
CA CYS A 76 7.16 -7.41 4.31
C CYS A 76 6.11 -7.23 3.21
N LEU A 77 6.25 -6.17 2.41
CA LEU A 77 5.32 -5.86 1.32
C LEU A 77 5.32 -6.94 0.23
N TYR A 78 6.46 -7.58 -0.02
CA TYR A 78 6.54 -8.75 -0.88
C TYR A 78 5.71 -9.93 -0.33
N PHE A 79 5.85 -10.27 0.96
CA PHE A 79 5.05 -11.36 1.53
C PHE A 79 3.56 -11.01 1.58
N PHE A 80 3.21 -9.75 1.81
CA PHE A 80 1.83 -9.28 1.76
C PHE A 80 1.23 -9.48 0.37
N SER A 81 1.99 -9.16 -0.70
CA SER A 81 1.48 -9.31 -2.07
C SER A 81 1.30 -10.76 -2.50
N LYS A 82 1.94 -11.71 -1.81
CA LYS A 82 1.77 -13.15 -2.02
C LYS A 82 0.57 -13.73 -1.28
N PHE A 83 -0.09 -12.98 -0.39
CA PHE A 83 -1.25 -13.47 0.33
C PHE A 83 -2.43 -13.73 -0.63
N GLU A 84 -2.85 -15.00 -0.71
CA GLU A 84 -3.98 -15.50 -1.53
C GLU A 84 -4.02 -14.99 -2.99
N ASN A 85 -2.88 -14.57 -3.56
CA ASN A 85 -2.80 -13.89 -4.87
C ASN A 85 -3.60 -12.59 -4.98
N MET A 86 -3.95 -11.95 -3.86
CA MET A 86 -4.68 -10.68 -3.89
C MET A 86 -3.82 -9.48 -4.30
N ASN A 87 -2.49 -9.66 -4.36
CA ASN A 87 -1.52 -8.60 -4.69
C ASN A 87 -1.68 -7.34 -3.82
N LEU A 88 -2.04 -7.52 -2.55
CA LEU A 88 -2.18 -6.42 -1.58
C LEU A 88 -0.82 -6.08 -0.96
N ARG A 89 -0.54 -4.80 -0.80
CA ARG A 89 0.63 -4.31 -0.06
C ARG A 89 0.20 -3.93 1.34
N ILE A 90 0.31 -2.65 1.70
CA ILE A 90 -0.12 -2.12 3.00
C ILE A 90 -1.62 -2.37 3.18
N GLU A 91 -2.35 -2.42 2.07
CA GLU A 91 -3.78 -2.68 1.99
C GLU A 91 -4.23 -3.97 2.69
N LEU A 92 -3.35 -4.96 2.86
CA LEU A 92 -3.65 -6.19 3.61
C LEU A 92 -4.06 -5.90 5.07
N LEU A 93 -3.64 -4.75 5.62
CA LEU A 93 -3.99 -4.32 6.97
C LEU A 93 -5.46 -3.91 7.13
N PHE A 94 -6.15 -3.63 6.02
CA PHE A 94 -7.60 -3.41 6.02
C PHE A 94 -8.39 -4.73 6.06
N CYS A 95 -7.72 -5.87 5.90
CA CYS A 95 -8.38 -7.16 5.96
C CYS A 95 -8.43 -7.71 7.39
N ASP A 96 -9.55 -8.33 7.75
CA ASP A 96 -9.66 -9.15 8.95
C ASP A 96 -9.26 -10.61 8.64
N LEU A 97 -8.14 -11.00 9.24
CA LEU A 97 -7.46 -12.27 9.04
C LEU A 97 -7.43 -13.12 10.33
N ARG A 98 -8.11 -12.69 11.41
CA ARG A 98 -8.07 -13.37 12.72
C ARG A 98 -8.46 -14.85 12.66
N ASN A 99 -9.37 -15.19 11.76
CA ASN A 99 -9.89 -16.55 11.56
C ASN A 99 -9.30 -17.27 10.35
N ARG A 100 -8.17 -16.79 9.81
CA ARG A 100 -7.52 -17.37 8.61
C ARG A 100 -6.13 -17.89 8.92
N LYS A 101 -5.74 -18.91 8.17
CA LYS A 101 -4.36 -19.39 8.16
C LYS A 101 -3.53 -18.48 7.25
N ILE A 102 -2.51 -17.87 7.82
CA ILE A 102 -1.64 -16.89 7.14
C ILE A 102 -0.24 -17.50 6.97
N ASP A 103 -0.19 -18.80 6.65
CA ASP A 103 1.05 -19.61 6.63
C ASP A 103 2.06 -19.16 5.57
N VAL A 104 1.58 -18.44 4.54
CA VAL A 104 2.43 -17.85 3.48
C VAL A 104 3.35 -16.76 4.04
N LEU A 105 2.96 -16.12 5.14
CA LEU A 105 3.73 -15.05 5.75
C LEU A 105 4.67 -15.64 6.82
N PRO A 106 5.93 -15.18 6.92
CA PRO A 106 6.78 -15.45 8.07
C PRO A 106 6.11 -15.08 9.40
N GLU A 107 6.36 -15.86 10.46
CA GLU A 107 5.75 -15.68 11.80
C GLU A 107 5.84 -14.25 12.36
N PHE A 108 6.94 -13.56 12.05
CA PHE A 108 7.14 -12.17 12.47
C PHE A 108 6.07 -11.25 11.89
N TYR A 109 5.79 -11.38 10.59
CA TYR A 109 4.80 -10.57 9.89
C TYR A 109 3.37 -10.97 10.29
N GLN A 110 3.11 -12.26 10.49
CA GLN A 110 1.84 -12.73 11.06
C GLN A 110 1.58 -12.06 12.42
N SER A 111 2.57 -12.09 13.31
CA SER A 111 2.45 -11.49 14.65
C SER A 111 2.20 -9.99 14.58
N MET A 112 2.78 -9.29 13.60
CA MET A 112 2.57 -7.86 13.40
C MET A 112 1.13 -7.54 12.94
N ILE A 113 0.59 -8.30 11.98
CA ILE A 113 -0.80 -8.16 11.52
C ILE A 113 -1.78 -8.45 12.66
N LEU A 114 -1.57 -9.54 13.41
CA LEU A 114 -2.43 -9.88 14.54
C LEU A 114 -2.38 -8.80 15.63
N SER A 115 -1.20 -8.20 15.86
CA SER A 115 -1.06 -7.06 16.80
C SER A 115 -1.86 -5.85 16.35
N TRP A 116 -1.89 -5.57 15.04
CA TRP A 116 -2.71 -4.52 14.44
C TRP A 116 -4.20 -4.79 14.59
N GLN A 117 -4.65 -6.01 14.30
CA GLN A 117 -6.05 -6.40 14.39
C GLN A 117 -6.64 -6.29 15.81
N ASN A 118 -5.79 -6.34 16.84
CA ASN A 118 -6.21 -6.12 18.22
C ASN A 118 -6.54 -4.65 18.55
N ILE A 119 -6.06 -3.70 17.74
CA ILE A 119 -6.25 -2.26 18.00
C ILE A 119 -7.02 -1.53 16.91
N CYS A 120 -7.11 -2.09 15.69
CA CYS A 120 -7.67 -1.40 14.54
C CYS A 120 -9.14 -1.03 14.71
N GLU A 121 -9.91 -1.78 15.52
CA GLU A 121 -11.31 -1.44 15.85
C GLU A 121 -11.44 -0.11 16.60
N ASN A 122 -10.36 0.39 17.21
CA ASN A 122 -10.33 1.68 17.91
C ASN A 122 -9.66 2.79 17.08
N VAL A 123 -9.38 2.53 15.79
CA VAL A 123 -8.72 3.47 14.90
C VAL A 123 -9.70 3.84 13.79
N ASP A 124 -10.15 5.09 13.81
CA ASP A 124 -10.91 5.65 12.69
C ASP A 124 -9.97 5.88 11.51
N ILE A 125 -10.12 5.08 10.45
CA ILE A 125 -9.36 5.26 9.22
C ILE A 125 -10.22 6.07 8.24
N GLU A 126 -9.81 7.32 8.01
CA GLU A 126 -10.49 8.19 7.05
C GLU A 126 -10.28 7.69 5.61
N VAL A 127 -11.40 7.39 4.94
CA VAL A 127 -11.42 7.04 3.52
C VAL A 127 -11.69 8.30 2.70
N ASN A 128 -10.84 8.56 1.71
CA ASN A 128 -10.90 9.73 0.87
C ASN A 128 -10.71 9.36 -0.61
N SER A 129 -10.76 10.36 -1.49
CA SER A 129 -10.65 10.15 -2.94
C SER A 129 -9.30 9.55 -3.39
N GLU A 130 -8.24 9.67 -2.60
CA GLU A 130 -6.91 9.18 -2.93
C GLU A 130 -6.76 7.70 -2.58
N ASN A 131 -7.30 7.27 -1.44
CA ASN A 131 -7.11 5.91 -0.93
C ASN A 131 -8.26 4.94 -1.27
N VAL A 132 -9.46 5.44 -1.63
CA VAL A 132 -10.66 4.61 -1.86
C VAL A 132 -10.41 3.51 -2.89
N PHE A 133 -9.60 3.78 -3.92
CA PHE A 133 -9.32 2.85 -5.01
C PHE A 133 -8.44 1.66 -4.61
N ASP A 134 -7.60 1.82 -3.59
CA ASP A 134 -6.73 0.76 -3.10
C ASP A 134 -7.38 -0.11 -2.01
N ILE A 135 -8.60 0.24 -1.58
CA ILE A 135 -9.34 -0.54 -0.60
C ILE A 135 -9.58 -1.97 -1.14
N PRO A 136 -9.26 -3.01 -0.35
CA PRO A 136 -9.54 -4.38 -0.73
C PRO A 136 -11.04 -4.68 -0.65
N LEU A 137 -11.56 -5.37 -1.66
CA LEU A 137 -12.95 -5.79 -1.77
C LEU A 137 -13.28 -6.98 -0.85
N PHE A 138 -12.31 -7.86 -0.65
CA PHE A 138 -12.49 -9.12 0.09
C PHE A 138 -11.82 -9.05 1.44
N LEU A 139 -12.41 -9.77 2.41
CA LEU A 139 -11.94 -9.83 3.80
C LEU A 139 -11.91 -8.48 4.51
N ASN A 140 -12.58 -7.46 3.95
CA ASN A 140 -12.66 -6.14 4.55
C ASN A 140 -13.85 -6.10 5.53
N PRO A 141 -13.65 -5.76 6.81
CA PRO A 141 -14.72 -5.68 7.79
C PRO A 141 -15.75 -4.57 7.49
N ASN A 142 -15.38 -3.58 6.67
CA ASN A 142 -16.29 -2.51 6.24
C ASN A 142 -17.15 -2.90 5.03
N ILE A 143 -16.80 -4.00 4.32
CA ILE A 143 -17.54 -4.50 3.16
C ILE A 143 -18.13 -5.86 3.54
N THR A 144 -19.35 -5.85 4.05
CA THR A 144 -20.04 -7.07 4.51
C THR A 144 -21.40 -7.23 3.86
N ASN A 145 -21.74 -8.48 3.54
CA ASN A 145 -23.11 -8.87 3.23
C ASN A 145 -23.69 -9.64 4.42
N CYS A 146 -24.79 -9.15 5.00
CA CYS A 146 -25.44 -9.76 6.17
C CYS A 146 -24.44 -10.09 7.31
N ASN A 147 -23.59 -9.12 7.68
CA ASN A 147 -22.52 -9.25 8.69
C ASN A 147 -21.45 -10.31 8.38
N LYS A 148 -21.36 -10.78 7.13
CA LYS A 148 -20.29 -11.67 6.66
C LYS A 148 -19.43 -10.94 5.65
N MET A 149 -18.13 -10.95 5.88
CA MET A 149 -17.16 -10.40 4.93
C MET A 149 -17.24 -11.14 3.60
N LEU A 150 -17.12 -10.39 2.51
CA LEU A 150 -17.07 -10.99 1.18
C LEU A 150 -15.79 -11.79 0.99
N TYR A 151 -15.94 -12.96 0.35
CA TYR A 151 -14.83 -13.79 -0.07
C TYR A 151 -15.20 -14.57 -1.32
N LEU A 152 -14.68 -14.13 -2.47
CA LEU A 152 -14.92 -14.78 -3.77
C LEU A 152 -13.58 -15.22 -4.37
N LYS A 153 -13.24 -16.49 -4.15
CA LYS A 153 -11.96 -17.06 -4.60
C LYS A 153 -11.74 -16.91 -6.11
N THR A 154 -12.78 -17.05 -6.92
CA THR A 154 -12.71 -16.89 -8.38
C THR A 154 -12.32 -15.47 -8.78
N PHE A 155 -12.87 -14.44 -8.11
CA PHE A 155 -12.54 -13.04 -8.36
C PHE A 155 -11.11 -12.73 -7.93
N ILE A 156 -10.72 -13.20 -6.74
CA ILE A 156 -9.36 -13.04 -6.22
C ILE A 156 -8.34 -13.63 -7.20
N GLN A 157 -8.55 -14.87 -7.65
CA GLN A 157 -7.67 -15.52 -8.61
C GLN A 157 -7.74 -14.89 -10.00
N ALA A 158 -8.87 -14.26 -10.35
CA ALA A 158 -8.98 -13.47 -11.57
C ALA A 158 -8.19 -12.15 -11.49
N GLY A 159 -7.78 -11.72 -10.30
CA GLY A 159 -7.05 -10.48 -10.06
C GLY A 159 -7.96 -9.29 -9.74
N VAL A 160 -9.27 -9.51 -9.61
CA VAL A 160 -10.21 -8.49 -9.13
C VAL A 160 -10.16 -8.54 -7.62
N CYS A 161 -9.49 -7.59 -6.95
CA CYS A 161 -9.24 -7.63 -5.50
C CYS A 161 -9.48 -6.29 -4.79
N LYS A 162 -9.40 -5.17 -5.50
CA LYS A 162 -9.49 -3.80 -5.00
C LYS A 162 -10.62 -3.03 -5.70
N ILE A 163 -11.05 -1.91 -5.11
CA ILE A 163 -12.07 -1.04 -5.71
C ILE A 163 -11.65 -0.56 -7.11
N LYS A 164 -10.37 -0.26 -7.33
CA LYS A 164 -9.86 0.10 -8.67
C LYS A 164 -10.09 -0.96 -9.75
N ASP A 165 -10.16 -2.24 -9.37
CA ASP A 165 -10.34 -3.32 -10.34
C ASP A 165 -11.80 -3.42 -10.84
N ILE A 166 -12.72 -2.70 -10.21
CA ILE A 166 -14.14 -2.61 -10.57
C ILE A 166 -14.59 -1.18 -10.90
N ALA A 167 -13.68 -0.20 -10.85
CA ALA A 167 -13.94 1.20 -11.16
C ALA A 167 -13.22 1.61 -12.45
N TYR A 168 -13.72 2.67 -13.11
CA TYR A 168 -12.99 3.23 -14.24
C TYR A 168 -11.80 4.07 -13.74
N GLU A 169 -10.64 3.90 -14.37
CA GLU A 169 -9.46 4.73 -14.07
C GLU A 169 -9.59 6.15 -14.61
N CYS A 170 -10.23 6.30 -15.79
CA CYS A 170 -10.24 7.56 -16.55
C CYS A 170 -11.59 8.30 -16.52
N LYS A 171 -12.61 7.78 -15.84
CA LYS A 171 -13.90 8.47 -15.69
C LYS A 171 -14.54 8.13 -14.36
N PRO A 172 -15.42 8.98 -13.82
CA PRO A 172 -16.12 8.66 -12.58
C PRO A 172 -17.03 7.42 -12.74
N GLY A 173 -17.14 6.64 -11.67
CA GLY A 173 -18.06 5.50 -11.57
C GLY A 173 -17.46 4.10 -11.79
N PHE A 174 -18.32 3.09 -11.65
CA PHE A 174 -17.97 1.67 -11.73
C PHE A 174 -18.04 1.12 -13.15
N LEU A 175 -17.21 0.09 -13.42
CA LEU A 175 -17.29 -0.70 -14.65
C LEU A 175 -18.69 -1.31 -14.80
N LYS A 176 -19.11 -1.52 -16.05
CA LYS A 176 -20.38 -2.26 -16.28
C LYS A 176 -20.22 -3.69 -15.78
N GLU A 177 -21.28 -4.24 -15.23
CA GLU A 177 -21.29 -5.61 -14.69
C GLU A 177 -20.80 -6.66 -15.71
N SER A 178 -21.13 -6.47 -16.99
CA SER A 178 -20.71 -7.34 -18.09
C SER A 178 -19.19 -7.38 -18.26
N TYR A 179 -18.49 -6.26 -18.10
CA TYR A 179 -17.03 -6.21 -18.24
C TYR A 179 -16.34 -6.94 -17.09
N ILE A 180 -16.82 -6.75 -15.86
CA ILE A 180 -16.28 -7.46 -14.70
C ILE A 180 -16.53 -8.97 -14.85
N GLN A 181 -17.70 -9.36 -15.35
CA GLN A 181 -18.02 -10.76 -15.62
C GLN A 181 -17.11 -11.34 -16.70
N GLU A 182 -16.82 -10.62 -17.78
CA GLU A 182 -15.89 -11.05 -18.84
C GLU A 182 -14.48 -11.33 -18.29
N ILE A 183 -13.92 -10.42 -17.48
CA ILE A 183 -12.58 -10.58 -16.85
C ILE A 183 -12.50 -11.88 -16.05
N VAL A 184 -13.55 -12.20 -15.29
CA VAL A 184 -13.57 -13.43 -14.48
C VAL A 184 -13.81 -14.67 -15.34
N SER A 185 -14.67 -14.57 -16.34
CA SER A 185 -15.04 -15.70 -17.22
C SER A 185 -13.90 -16.10 -18.16
N GLU A 186 -13.06 -15.16 -18.57
CA GLU A 186 -11.86 -15.44 -19.38
C GLU A 186 -10.90 -16.38 -18.65
N LYS A 187 -10.74 -16.21 -17.33
CA LYS A 187 -9.88 -17.07 -16.50
C LYS A 187 -10.57 -18.32 -15.97
N PHE A 188 -11.90 -18.31 -15.86
CA PHE A 188 -12.71 -19.40 -15.30
C PHE A 188 -13.92 -19.72 -16.19
N PRO A 189 -13.70 -20.23 -17.41
CA PRO A 189 -14.78 -20.51 -18.37
C PRO A 189 -15.74 -21.61 -17.91
N GLU A 190 -15.37 -22.41 -16.91
CA GLU A 190 -16.20 -23.46 -16.32
C GLU A 190 -17.30 -22.92 -15.39
N VAL A 191 -17.18 -21.66 -14.94
CA VAL A 191 -18.15 -21.05 -14.04
C VAL A 191 -19.25 -20.38 -14.86
N SER A 192 -20.51 -20.69 -14.54
CA SER A 192 -21.66 -20.09 -15.23
C SER A 192 -21.65 -18.57 -15.13
N GLU A 193 -21.76 -17.90 -16.28
CA GLU A 193 -21.78 -16.43 -16.40
C GLU A 193 -22.85 -15.78 -15.51
N ASN A 194 -24.04 -16.39 -15.40
CA ASN A 194 -25.11 -15.91 -14.54
C ASN A 194 -24.72 -15.89 -13.06
N LYS A 195 -23.93 -16.87 -12.61
CA LYS A 195 -23.43 -16.92 -11.22
C LYS A 195 -22.40 -15.82 -10.98
N ILE A 196 -21.51 -15.58 -11.96
CA ILE A 196 -20.52 -14.50 -11.89
C ILE A 196 -21.23 -13.16 -11.85
N LEU A 197 -22.19 -12.91 -12.75
CA LEU A 197 -22.95 -11.67 -12.81
C LEU A 197 -23.70 -11.38 -11.50
N HIS A 198 -24.35 -12.40 -10.91
CA HIS A 198 -24.95 -12.28 -9.59
C HIS A 198 -23.91 -11.93 -8.51
N ALA A 199 -22.72 -12.52 -8.58
CA ALA A 199 -21.64 -12.20 -7.64
C ALA A 199 -21.12 -10.76 -7.82
N VAL A 200 -21.03 -10.26 -9.06
CA VAL A 200 -20.66 -8.85 -9.34
C VAL A 200 -21.68 -7.90 -8.71
N ARG A 201 -22.98 -8.14 -8.93
CA ARG A 201 -24.05 -7.34 -8.31
C ARG A 201 -23.95 -7.32 -6.81
N ASN A 202 -23.79 -8.49 -6.21
CA ASN A 202 -23.61 -8.62 -4.78
C ASN A 202 -22.41 -7.81 -4.28
N VAL A 203 -21.27 -7.82 -4.98
CA VAL A 203 -20.11 -6.98 -4.62
C VAL A 203 -20.49 -5.49 -4.66
N LEU A 204 -21.07 -5.01 -5.76
CA LEU A 204 -21.43 -3.60 -5.93
C LEU A 204 -22.47 -3.12 -4.91
N GLU A 205 -23.46 -3.96 -4.58
CA GLU A 205 -24.49 -3.64 -3.60
C GLU A 205 -23.93 -3.52 -2.19
N THR A 206 -22.97 -4.37 -1.82
CA THR A 206 -22.38 -4.42 -0.47
C THR A 206 -21.36 -3.32 -0.19
N LEU A 207 -20.96 -2.55 -1.20
CA LEU A 207 -20.06 -1.42 -0.99
C LEU A 207 -20.75 -0.34 -0.14
N PRO A 208 -20.06 0.22 0.88
CA PRO A 208 -20.55 1.38 1.61
C PRO A 208 -20.87 2.55 0.68
N ASP A 209 -21.94 3.27 0.98
CA ASP A 209 -22.39 4.40 0.15
C ASP A 209 -21.35 5.53 0.10
N GLU A 210 -20.60 5.74 1.18
CA GLU A 210 -19.47 6.67 1.24
C GLU A 210 -18.43 6.35 0.14
N TYR A 211 -18.14 5.06 -0.10
CA TYR A 211 -17.16 4.65 -1.10
C TYR A 211 -17.72 4.86 -2.50
N LYS A 212 -19.01 4.57 -2.71
CA LYS A 212 -19.70 4.82 -3.99
C LYS A 212 -19.67 6.30 -4.35
N VAL A 213 -20.01 7.18 -3.39
CA VAL A 213 -19.96 8.63 -3.57
C VAL A 213 -18.55 9.10 -3.94
N LEU A 214 -17.51 8.58 -3.27
CA LEU A 214 -16.12 8.94 -3.59
C LEU A 214 -15.69 8.45 -4.99
N VAL A 215 -16.14 7.27 -5.42
CA VAL A 215 -15.86 6.76 -6.78
C VAL A 215 -16.62 7.54 -7.85
N GLU A 216 -17.85 7.96 -7.57
CA GLU A 216 -18.70 8.73 -8.50
C GLU A 216 -18.35 10.22 -8.54
N ALA A 217 -17.85 10.80 -7.44
CA ALA A 217 -17.40 12.18 -7.37
C ALA A 217 -16.01 12.38 -8.01
N ASN A 218 -15.28 11.31 -8.28
CA ASN A 218 -13.91 11.36 -8.77
C ASN A 218 -13.83 11.77 -10.25
N VAL A 219 -13.83 13.09 -10.49
CA VAL A 219 -13.33 13.69 -11.73
C VAL A 219 -11.80 13.72 -11.65
N HIS A 220 -11.20 12.60 -12.04
CA HIS A 220 -9.75 12.39 -12.16
C HIS A 220 -8.93 12.50 -10.86
N GLN A 221 -8.34 11.36 -10.48
CA GLN A 221 -6.88 11.35 -10.35
C GLN A 221 -6.33 12.10 -11.56
N LYS A 222 -5.91 13.36 -11.37
CA LYS A 222 -4.84 13.91 -12.19
C LYS A 222 -3.82 12.77 -12.25
N LEU A 223 -3.46 12.35 -13.46
CA LEU A 223 -2.32 11.50 -13.71
C LEU A 223 -1.09 12.18 -13.05
N SER A 224 -0.90 11.98 -11.75
CA SER A 224 0.38 12.08 -11.08
C SER A 224 1.09 10.81 -11.48
N PHE A 225 1.57 10.79 -12.72
CA PHE A 225 2.79 10.07 -13.00
C PHE A 225 3.84 10.68 -12.07
N ASP A 226 4.02 10.08 -10.90
CA ASP A 226 5.22 10.26 -10.08
C ASP A 226 6.37 9.58 -10.83
N THR A 227 6.81 10.23 -11.91
CA THR A 227 8.12 10.00 -12.47
C THR A 227 9.13 10.67 -11.54
N SER A 228 9.67 9.89 -10.60
CA SER A 228 10.84 10.24 -9.78
C SER A 228 10.66 11.48 -8.87
N PRO A 229 11.52 11.64 -7.84
CA PRO A 229 11.44 12.81 -6.96
C PRO A 229 11.57 14.07 -7.80
N ARG A 230 10.55 14.93 -7.73
CA ARG A 230 10.63 16.29 -8.27
C ARG A 230 11.73 17.02 -7.50
N LEU A 231 12.80 17.39 -8.19
CA LEU A 231 13.68 18.45 -7.73
C LEU A 231 12.81 19.71 -7.64
N GLU A 232 12.43 20.10 -6.42
CA GLU A 232 11.79 21.39 -6.16
C GLU A 232 12.79 22.51 -6.44
N THR A 233 12.91 22.91 -7.70
CA THR A 233 13.53 24.18 -8.06
C THR A 233 12.45 25.24 -8.18
N ASN A 234 12.64 26.35 -7.45
CA ASN A 234 11.74 27.49 -7.24
C ASN A 234 11.30 28.29 -8.50
N ALA A 235 10.81 27.63 -9.55
CA ALA A 235 10.14 28.29 -10.66
C ALA A 235 9.13 27.34 -11.30
N SER A 236 7.84 27.60 -11.14
CA SER A 236 6.76 26.88 -11.81
C SER A 236 6.78 27.15 -13.33
N ARG A 237 7.71 26.51 -14.05
CA ARG A 237 7.65 26.43 -15.51
C ARG A 237 6.64 25.35 -15.87
N HIS A 238 5.45 25.76 -16.28
CA HIS A 238 4.45 24.86 -16.83
C HIS A 238 4.98 24.31 -18.17
N PHE A 239 5.52 23.09 -18.18
CA PHE A 239 6.02 22.48 -19.42
C PHE A 239 4.87 22.02 -20.32
N ASP A 240 4.90 22.45 -21.58
CA ASP A 240 3.98 22.04 -22.64
C ASP A 240 4.00 20.50 -22.83
N VAL A 241 2.86 19.93 -23.25
CA VAL A 241 2.67 18.50 -23.49
C VAL A 241 3.71 17.97 -24.47
N ASN A 242 4.09 18.77 -25.47
CA ASN A 242 5.14 18.44 -26.43
C ASN A 242 6.50 18.25 -25.77
N VAL A 243 6.86 19.10 -24.80
CA VAL A 243 8.13 18.99 -24.06
C VAL A 243 8.18 17.68 -23.27
N ARG A 244 7.06 17.29 -22.65
CA ARG A 244 6.98 16.04 -21.88
C ARG A 244 7.07 14.81 -22.77
N ALA A 245 6.43 14.85 -23.94
CA ALA A 245 6.49 13.76 -24.92
C ALA A 245 7.92 13.54 -25.42
N VAL A 246 8.64 14.62 -25.76
CA VAL A 246 10.05 14.54 -26.18
C VAL A 246 10.95 14.11 -25.02
N TRP A 247 10.73 14.62 -23.80
CA TRP A 247 11.47 14.18 -22.62
C TRP A 247 11.36 12.68 -22.39
N GLY A 248 10.13 12.14 -22.44
CA GLY A 248 9.88 10.71 -22.26
C GLY A 248 10.57 9.86 -23.33
N ALA A 249 10.57 10.34 -24.58
CA ALA A 249 11.31 9.69 -25.67
C ALA A 249 12.83 9.67 -25.39
N LEU A 250 13.43 10.80 -25.03
CA LEU A 250 14.86 10.90 -24.73
C LEU A 250 15.28 10.06 -23.52
N ALA A 251 14.51 10.09 -22.44
CA ALA A 251 14.79 9.32 -21.22
C ALA A 251 14.73 7.80 -21.46
N SER A 252 13.94 7.35 -22.44
CA SER A 252 13.86 5.95 -22.85
C SER A 252 14.83 5.56 -23.96
N GLY A 253 15.69 6.48 -24.42
CA GLY A 253 16.64 6.25 -25.51
C GLY A 253 15.99 6.20 -26.90
N ASN A 254 14.77 6.70 -27.02
CA ASN A 254 13.98 6.67 -28.23
C ASN A 254 14.01 8.01 -28.97
N GLY A 255 14.08 7.96 -30.30
CA GLY A 255 14.00 9.14 -31.17
C GLY A 255 12.58 9.44 -31.65
N LEU A 256 12.45 10.48 -32.47
CA LEU A 256 11.17 10.93 -33.03
C LEU A 256 10.36 9.82 -33.71
N ALA A 257 11.02 8.91 -34.44
CA ALA A 257 10.33 7.86 -35.19
C ALA A 257 9.45 7.00 -34.27
N HIS A 258 9.99 6.62 -33.11
CA HIS A 258 9.27 5.80 -32.13
C HIS A 258 8.23 6.62 -31.37
N LEU A 259 8.52 7.90 -31.08
CA LEU A 259 7.53 8.79 -30.50
C LEU A 259 6.31 8.95 -31.43
N ASN A 260 6.53 9.13 -32.73
CA ASN A 260 5.45 9.25 -33.71
C ASN A 260 4.68 7.94 -33.89
N GLU A 261 5.31 6.79 -33.73
CA GLU A 261 4.63 5.49 -33.70
C GLU A 261 3.67 5.40 -32.51
N VAL A 262 4.12 5.80 -31.32
CA VAL A 262 3.28 5.86 -30.11
C VAL A 262 2.18 6.90 -30.24
N LEU A 263 2.45 8.07 -30.82
CA LEU A 263 1.42 9.08 -31.05
C LEU A 263 0.36 8.58 -32.03
N ALA A 264 0.78 7.84 -33.07
CA ALA A 264 -0.13 7.24 -34.05
C ALA A 264 -1.00 6.13 -33.44
N THR A 265 -0.48 5.29 -32.54
CA THR A 265 -1.30 4.27 -31.85
C THR A 265 -2.32 4.86 -30.89
N LEU A 266 -2.10 6.10 -30.45
CA LEU A 266 -2.99 6.86 -29.57
C LEU A 266 -3.92 7.83 -30.33
N ASP A 267 -3.96 7.76 -31.67
CA ASP A 267 -4.70 8.69 -32.54
C ASP A 267 -4.37 10.18 -32.27
N SER A 268 -3.12 10.46 -31.86
CA SER A 268 -2.63 11.79 -31.55
C SER A 268 -1.81 12.37 -32.72
N PRO A 269 -1.85 13.70 -32.98
CA PRO A 269 -1.07 14.31 -34.04
C PRO A 269 0.42 14.03 -33.91
N THR A 270 1.04 13.58 -34.99
CA THR A 270 2.49 13.33 -35.04
C THR A 270 3.29 14.62 -34.96
N MET A 271 4.48 14.56 -34.37
CA MET A 271 5.39 15.68 -34.24
C MET A 271 6.33 15.79 -35.45
N SER A 272 6.64 17.02 -35.87
CA SER A 272 7.64 17.27 -36.93
C SER A 272 9.07 17.13 -36.41
N GLN A 273 10.02 16.78 -37.28
CA GLN A 273 11.45 16.69 -36.93
C GLN A 273 12.00 18.02 -36.39
N ASN A 274 11.60 19.14 -36.97
CA ASN A 274 12.06 20.45 -36.52
C ASN A 274 11.57 20.78 -35.11
N THR A 275 10.31 20.46 -34.81
CA THR A 275 9.73 20.65 -33.47
C THR A 275 10.43 19.77 -32.44
N PHE A 276 10.62 18.49 -32.76
CA PHE A 276 11.29 17.53 -31.88
C PHE A 276 12.72 17.97 -31.56
N THR A 277 13.52 18.28 -32.57
CA THR A 277 14.92 18.69 -32.38
C THR A 277 15.05 20.01 -31.63
N THR A 278 14.12 20.94 -31.81
CA THR A 278 14.13 22.21 -31.04
C THR A 278 13.94 21.93 -29.55
N ILE A 279 12.96 21.10 -29.20
CA ILE A 279 12.65 20.72 -27.82
C ILE A 279 13.77 19.85 -27.23
N GLU A 280 14.31 18.92 -28.00
CA GLU A 280 15.43 18.07 -27.61
C GLU A 280 16.67 18.90 -27.22
N ASN A 281 16.99 19.93 -28.00
CA ASN A 281 18.09 20.83 -27.71
C ASN A 281 17.85 21.64 -26.43
N GLU A 282 16.62 22.08 -26.20
CA GLU A 282 16.24 22.81 -24.99
C GLU A 282 16.38 21.92 -23.74
N ILE A 283 15.85 20.70 -23.78
CA ILE A 283 15.98 19.71 -22.69
C ILE A 283 17.45 19.37 -22.44
N SER A 284 18.21 19.15 -23.51
CA SER A 284 19.65 18.84 -23.42
C SER A 284 20.44 19.97 -22.76
N GLN A 285 20.09 21.23 -23.01
CA GLN A 285 20.73 22.36 -22.36
C GLN A 285 20.37 22.40 -20.87
N TRP A 286 19.11 22.15 -20.50
CA TRP A 286 18.72 22.10 -19.09
C TRP A 286 19.44 21.01 -18.31
N TRP A 287 19.61 19.82 -18.89
CA TRP A 287 20.35 18.74 -18.25
C TRP A 287 21.82 19.11 -18.05
N LYS A 288 22.43 19.81 -19.01
CA LYS A 288 23.81 20.31 -18.87
C LYS A 288 23.93 21.32 -17.73
N ASP A 289 23.00 22.27 -17.66
CA ASP A 289 23.02 23.31 -16.63
C ASP A 289 22.85 22.69 -15.24
N LEU A 290 21.91 21.75 -15.08
CA LEU A 290 21.67 21.06 -13.83
C LEU A 290 22.86 20.20 -13.38
N LEU A 291 23.48 19.47 -14.31
CA LEU A 291 24.71 18.72 -14.01
C LEU A 291 25.86 19.63 -13.57
N GLN A 292 26.01 20.81 -14.19
CA GLN A 292 27.03 21.78 -13.78
C GLN A 292 26.78 22.33 -12.38
N GLU A 293 25.53 22.57 -12.01
CA GLU A 293 25.15 22.97 -10.66
C GLU A 293 25.48 21.87 -9.64
N ASP A 294 25.09 20.61 -9.92
CA ASP A 294 25.38 19.46 -9.06
C ASP A 294 26.89 19.25 -8.86
N PHE A 295 27.68 19.35 -9.93
CA PHE A 295 29.14 19.27 -9.82
C PHE A 295 29.71 20.40 -8.96
N SER A 296 29.19 21.62 -9.11
CA SER A 296 29.65 22.77 -8.33
C SER A 296 29.31 22.63 -6.84
N GLN A 297 28.14 22.07 -6.52
CA GLN A 297 27.73 21.79 -5.15
C GLN A 297 28.59 20.68 -4.52
N ALA A 298 28.81 19.57 -5.24
CA ALA A 298 29.67 18.48 -4.78
C ALA A 298 31.10 18.95 -4.48
N ILE A 299 31.69 19.79 -5.34
CA ILE A 299 33.01 20.42 -5.11
C ILE A 299 33.00 21.28 -3.84
N ALA A 300 31.92 22.01 -3.57
CA ALA A 300 31.80 22.85 -2.38
C ALA A 300 31.66 22.03 -1.08
N GLU A 301 31.01 20.87 -1.14
CA GLU A 301 30.89 19.94 -0.02
C GLU A 301 32.21 19.23 0.30
N GLU A 302 32.98 18.82 -0.71
CA GLU A 302 34.31 18.24 -0.50
C GLU A 302 35.29 19.22 0.14
N LYS A 303 35.23 20.50 -0.20
CA LYS A 303 36.07 21.55 0.42
C LYS A 303 35.73 21.86 1.88
N LYS A 304 34.58 21.38 2.39
CA LYS A 304 34.16 21.56 3.78
C LYS A 304 34.56 20.39 4.71
N LYS A 305 35.09 19.30 4.15
CA LYS A 305 35.70 18.19 4.91
C LYS A 305 37.19 18.42 5.09
#